data_AF-A0A0Z8P7P9-F1
#
_entry.id   AF-A0A0Z8P7P9-F1
#
_cell.length_a   1.000
_cell.length_b   1.000
_cell.length_c   1.000
_cell.angle_alpha   90.00
_cell.angle_beta   90.00
_cell.angle_gamma   90.00
#
_symmetry.space_group_name_H-M   'P 1'
#
loop_
_entity.id
_entity.type
_entity.pdbx_description
1 polymer ?
#
loop_
_entity_poly.entity_id
_entity_poly.type
_entity_poly.pdbx_seq_one_letter_code
_entity_poly.pdbx_strand_id
1 'polypeptide(L)'
;MRVVIKWKHFAQEMYSHGSKVDFQKQIISFDNPLMPPSFEIKRWYSRTNFQAKRQTPTLPILNRGEKYRLIVNAESYPENSFYIRVVFFNRFGKQVGFKILKTKDATFAYPKDAYSYDIALLNAGCEKLEFQSMVLKSIDDMADLFTLSAEKQNPSSDAKVNLVFVEESDDLIYEKSMFSEVINRLGDVVFIADTDGELSMLNQETEKFILDLIHNQGEDGVNFFSYGPKGNFATRYYCEKLKQGQVFSGQEFYDASTYHTLLSHQGMSVNRVEELIKMGMGDHLNQLPNRDLAIVSSLVHPLRLLVQQFLEKDGHKK
;
A
#
# COMPACT_ATOMS: atom_id res chain seq x y z
N MET A 1 8.90 -0.37 -8.91
CA MET A 1 7.48 -0.76 -9.14
C MET A 1 6.99 -1.58 -7.96
N ARG A 2 5.81 -1.27 -7.43
CA ARG A 2 5.07 -2.10 -6.48
C ARG A 2 3.59 -2.11 -6.84
N VAL A 3 2.96 -3.29 -6.88
CA VAL A 3 1.52 -3.42 -7.21
C VAL A 3 0.87 -4.46 -6.33
N VAL A 4 -0.29 -4.13 -5.77
CA VAL A 4 -1.17 -5.07 -5.06
C VAL A 4 -2.20 -5.64 -6.03
N ILE A 5 -2.18 -6.97 -6.18
CA ILE A 5 -3.05 -7.74 -7.06
C ILE A 5 -4.12 -8.42 -6.21
N LYS A 6 -5.38 -8.03 -6.41
CA LYS A 6 -6.55 -8.65 -5.76
C LYS A 6 -7.25 -9.62 -6.71
N TRP A 7 -8.04 -10.54 -6.15
CA TRP A 7 -8.91 -11.42 -6.91
C TRP A 7 -10.28 -10.73 -7.09
N LYS A 8 -10.36 -9.85 -8.09
CA LYS A 8 -11.53 -8.97 -8.30
C LYS A 8 -12.63 -9.56 -9.19
N HIS A 9 -12.29 -10.48 -10.10
CA HIS A 9 -13.24 -10.98 -11.10
C HIS A 9 -13.87 -12.29 -10.65
N PHE A 10 -15.19 -12.27 -10.44
CA PHE A 10 -16.00 -13.41 -10.04
C PHE A 10 -15.96 -14.54 -11.07
N ALA A 11 -15.80 -15.79 -10.61
CA ALA A 11 -15.83 -17.07 -11.34
C ALA A 11 -14.92 -17.24 -12.57
N GLN A 12 -14.36 -16.16 -13.13
CA GLN A 12 -13.50 -16.21 -14.31
C GLN A 12 -12.11 -16.67 -13.93
N GLU A 13 -11.62 -17.67 -14.67
CA GLU A 13 -10.23 -18.15 -14.57
C GLU A 13 -9.92 -18.75 -13.18
N MET A 14 -10.97 -19.21 -12.49
CA MET A 14 -10.90 -20.01 -11.27
C MET A 14 -11.44 -21.42 -11.55
N TYR A 15 -11.01 -22.41 -10.77
CA TYR A 15 -11.62 -23.73 -10.83
C TYR A 15 -13.03 -23.70 -10.22
N SER A 16 -14.07 -23.86 -11.03
CA SER A 16 -15.47 -23.75 -10.57
C SER A 16 -16.14 -25.08 -10.25
N HIS A 17 -15.62 -26.20 -10.77
CA HIS A 17 -16.27 -27.51 -10.64
C HIS A 17 -16.24 -28.01 -9.19
N GLY A 18 -17.39 -27.95 -8.51
CA GLY A 18 -17.52 -28.37 -7.11
C GLY A 18 -16.99 -27.35 -6.09
N SER A 19 -16.56 -26.17 -6.53
CA SER A 19 -15.99 -25.15 -5.65
C SER A 19 -17.08 -24.27 -5.05
N LYS A 20 -17.01 -24.04 -3.74
CA LYS A 20 -17.76 -23.00 -3.04
C LYS A 20 -16.84 -21.81 -2.84
N VAL A 21 -17.28 -20.62 -3.24
CA VAL A 21 -16.47 -19.40 -3.13
C VAL A 21 -17.28 -18.28 -2.50
N ASP A 22 -16.75 -17.69 -1.44
CA ASP A 22 -17.31 -16.53 -0.76
C ASP A 22 -16.43 -15.29 -0.99
N PHE A 23 -17.06 -14.22 -1.45
CA PHE A 23 -16.45 -12.93 -1.80
C PHE A 23 -16.90 -11.79 -0.86
N GLN A 24 -17.62 -12.07 0.23
CA GLN A 24 -18.27 -11.05 1.05
C GLN A 24 -17.31 -10.15 1.85
N LYS A 25 -16.00 -10.45 1.89
CA LYS A 25 -15.01 -9.73 2.72
C LYS A 25 -13.76 -9.33 1.91
N GLN A 26 -12.82 -8.64 2.57
CA GLN A 26 -11.47 -8.37 2.01
C GLN A 26 -10.64 -9.65 1.76
N ILE A 27 -11.11 -10.79 2.28
CA ILE A 27 -10.55 -12.11 2.12
C ILE A 27 -11.56 -12.96 1.35
N ILE A 28 -11.09 -13.68 0.34
CA ILE A 28 -11.87 -14.61 -0.47
C ILE A 28 -11.65 -16.01 0.07
N SER A 29 -12.75 -16.69 0.43
CA SER A 29 -12.71 -18.09 0.84
C SER A 29 -13.07 -18.97 -0.34
N PHE A 30 -12.17 -19.85 -0.74
CA PHE A 30 -12.36 -20.89 -1.74
C PHE A 30 -12.34 -22.26 -1.05
N ASP A 31 -13.34 -23.10 -1.29
CA ASP A 31 -13.50 -24.41 -0.66
C ASP A 31 -13.83 -25.46 -1.73
N ASN A 32 -12.93 -26.44 -1.90
CA ASN A 32 -13.12 -27.59 -2.77
C ASN A 32 -12.21 -28.77 -2.38
N PRO A 33 -12.63 -29.61 -1.42
CA PRO A 33 -11.86 -30.77 -0.97
C PRO A 33 -11.61 -31.83 -2.06
N LEU A 34 -12.40 -31.81 -3.14
CA LEU A 34 -12.31 -32.78 -4.23
C LEU A 34 -11.63 -32.19 -5.49
N MET A 35 -11.05 -31.00 -5.39
CA MET A 35 -10.31 -30.41 -6.50
C MET A 35 -9.10 -31.30 -6.84
N PRO A 36 -8.91 -31.70 -8.10
CA PRO A 36 -7.75 -32.50 -8.48
C PRO A 36 -6.43 -31.77 -8.19
N PRO A 37 -5.38 -32.46 -7.74
CA PRO A 37 -4.05 -31.88 -7.60
C PRO A 37 -3.53 -31.34 -8.94
N SER A 38 -2.66 -30.35 -8.87
CA SER A 38 -2.03 -29.64 -10.00
C SER A 38 -2.96 -28.82 -10.91
N PHE A 39 -4.27 -28.79 -10.64
CA PHE A 39 -5.18 -27.87 -11.31
C PHE A 39 -5.02 -26.46 -10.76
N GLU A 40 -5.35 -25.46 -11.57
CA GLU A 40 -5.24 -24.06 -11.17
C GLU A 40 -6.47 -23.63 -10.38
N ILE A 41 -6.26 -23.18 -9.14
CA ILE A 41 -7.30 -22.59 -8.30
C ILE A 41 -7.73 -21.27 -8.92
N LYS A 42 -6.76 -20.44 -9.33
CA LYS A 42 -6.97 -19.13 -9.95
C LYS A 42 -5.79 -18.76 -10.85
N ARG A 43 -6.07 -18.08 -11.97
CA ARG A 43 -5.07 -17.45 -12.85
C ARG A 43 -5.28 -15.94 -13.03
N TRP A 44 -4.18 -15.19 -13.15
CA TRP A 44 -4.10 -13.76 -13.49
C TRP A 44 -3.22 -13.56 -14.72
N TYR A 45 -3.47 -12.49 -15.47
CA TYR A 45 -2.90 -12.24 -16.79
C TYR A 45 -2.30 -10.84 -16.89
N SER A 46 -1.13 -10.73 -17.53
CA SER A 46 -0.52 -9.43 -17.91
C SER A 46 -0.97 -8.93 -19.29
N ARG A 47 -1.62 -9.80 -20.07
CA ARG A 47 -2.19 -9.44 -21.37
C ARG A 47 -3.48 -10.21 -21.59
N THR A 48 -4.53 -9.48 -21.99
CA THR A 48 -5.83 -10.08 -22.32
C THR A 48 -6.34 -9.53 -23.66
N ASN A 49 -7.21 -10.29 -24.32
CA ASN A 49 -8.06 -9.77 -25.39
C ASN A 49 -9.45 -9.54 -24.78
N PHE A 50 -9.89 -8.28 -24.76
CA PHE A 50 -11.15 -7.91 -24.12
C PHE A 50 -12.38 -8.54 -24.80
N GLN A 51 -12.40 -8.68 -26.13
CA GLN A 51 -13.54 -9.31 -26.82
C GLN A 51 -13.70 -10.78 -26.42
N ALA A 52 -12.58 -11.47 -26.20
CA ALA A 52 -12.58 -12.89 -25.82
C ALA A 52 -12.82 -13.11 -24.33
N LYS A 53 -12.13 -12.35 -23.45
CA LYS A 53 -12.14 -12.59 -21.99
C LYS A 53 -13.07 -11.66 -21.21
N ARG A 54 -13.49 -10.52 -21.81
CA ARG A 54 -14.22 -9.43 -21.14
C ARG A 54 -13.56 -8.96 -19.84
N GLN A 55 -12.24 -9.06 -19.78
CA GLN A 55 -11.41 -8.77 -18.62
C GLN A 55 -10.18 -7.96 -19.05
N THR A 56 -9.87 -6.90 -18.32
CA THR A 56 -8.60 -6.18 -18.47
C THR A 56 -7.46 -6.96 -17.81
N PRO A 57 -6.20 -6.73 -18.21
CA PRO A 57 -5.05 -7.31 -17.53
C PRO A 57 -5.02 -6.91 -16.06
N THR A 58 -4.74 -7.85 -15.19
CA THR A 58 -4.63 -7.62 -13.74
C THR A 58 -3.19 -7.61 -13.26
N LEU A 59 -2.26 -8.07 -14.08
CA LEU A 59 -0.83 -8.05 -13.80
C LEU A 59 -0.17 -6.87 -14.55
N PRO A 60 0.80 -6.19 -13.94
CA PRO A 60 1.50 -5.07 -14.56
C PRO A 60 2.44 -5.52 -15.68
N ILE A 61 2.96 -4.56 -16.44
CA ILE A 61 4.05 -4.80 -17.40
C ILE A 61 5.37 -4.89 -16.62
N LEU A 62 6.20 -5.88 -16.96
CA LEU A 62 7.52 -6.08 -16.37
C LEU A 62 8.64 -5.74 -17.36
N ASN A 63 9.76 -5.29 -16.82
CA ASN A 63 10.97 -4.96 -17.56
C ASN A 63 11.80 -6.23 -17.80
N ARG A 64 12.22 -6.42 -19.05
CA ARG A 64 12.98 -7.57 -19.51
C ARG A 64 14.34 -7.65 -18.83
N GLY A 65 14.65 -8.80 -18.23
CA GLY A 65 15.93 -9.04 -17.55
C GLY A 65 15.93 -8.66 -16.06
N GLU A 66 14.89 -7.99 -15.57
CA GLU A 66 14.80 -7.54 -14.19
C GLU A 66 14.28 -8.63 -13.25
N LYS A 67 14.58 -8.48 -11.95
CA LYS A 67 14.11 -9.38 -10.90
C LYS A 67 12.93 -8.78 -10.14
N TYR A 68 12.02 -9.64 -9.74
CA TYR A 68 10.81 -9.29 -9.02
C TYR A 68 10.62 -10.19 -7.81
N ARG A 69 10.12 -9.63 -6.70
CA ARG A 69 9.66 -10.36 -5.52
C ARG A 69 8.14 -10.42 -5.56
N LEU A 70 7.60 -11.62 -5.40
CA LEU A 70 6.18 -11.90 -5.31
C LEU A 70 5.88 -12.41 -3.90
N ILE A 71 4.98 -11.69 -3.21
CA ILE A 71 4.50 -12.03 -1.87
C ILE A 71 3.01 -12.37 -1.99
N VAL A 72 2.58 -13.52 -1.49
CA VAL A 72 1.20 -13.99 -1.55
C VAL A 72 0.62 -14.04 -0.14
N ASN A 73 -0.35 -13.16 0.13
CA ASN A 73 -1.06 -13.09 1.38
C ASN A 73 -2.28 -14.02 1.28
N ALA A 74 -2.08 -15.29 1.62
CA ALA A 74 -3.13 -16.30 1.63
C ALA A 74 -2.82 -17.43 2.62
N GLU A 75 -3.86 -18.01 3.20
CA GLU A 75 -3.78 -19.21 4.04
C GLU A 75 -4.47 -20.39 3.37
N SER A 76 -3.89 -21.57 3.52
CA SER A 76 -4.42 -22.81 2.95
C SER A 76 -4.63 -23.86 4.01
N TYR A 77 -5.62 -24.72 3.80
CA TYR A 77 -5.97 -25.82 4.68
C TYR A 77 -6.09 -27.08 3.81
N PRO A 78 -5.23 -28.09 4.02
CA PRO A 78 -4.06 -28.11 4.92
C PRO A 78 -3.00 -27.03 4.62
N GLU A 79 -2.11 -26.74 5.56
CA GLU A 79 -1.05 -25.74 5.35
C GLU A 79 -0.11 -26.12 4.19
N ASN A 80 0.41 -25.11 3.47
CA ASN A 80 1.35 -25.27 2.36
C ASN A 80 0.85 -26.18 1.23
N SER A 81 -0.48 -26.21 1.01
CA SER A 81 -1.14 -27.09 0.06
C SER A 81 -1.44 -26.44 -1.29
N PHE A 82 -0.80 -25.31 -1.60
CA PHE A 82 -0.80 -24.71 -2.93
C PHE A 82 0.60 -24.25 -3.35
N TYR A 83 0.83 -24.17 -4.66
CA TYR A 83 2.04 -23.57 -5.24
C TYR A 83 1.70 -22.40 -6.15
N ILE A 84 2.66 -21.54 -6.40
CA ILE A 84 2.51 -20.43 -7.34
C ILE A 84 3.26 -20.78 -8.61
N ARG A 85 2.60 -20.66 -9.76
CA ARG A 85 3.21 -20.83 -11.08
C ARG A 85 3.26 -19.51 -11.82
N VAL A 86 4.44 -19.11 -12.27
CA VAL A 86 4.64 -17.97 -13.18
C VAL A 86 5.02 -18.51 -14.55
N VAL A 87 4.23 -18.24 -15.59
CA VAL A 87 4.49 -18.71 -16.96
C VAL A 87 4.79 -17.52 -17.86
N PHE A 88 5.85 -17.61 -18.68
CA PHE A 88 6.28 -16.55 -19.58
C PHE A 88 6.01 -16.92 -21.03
N PHE A 89 5.55 -15.95 -21.81
CA PHE A 89 5.18 -16.11 -23.21
C PHE A 89 5.89 -15.09 -24.09
N ASN A 90 6.27 -15.47 -25.30
CA ASN A 90 6.77 -14.53 -26.31
C ASN A 90 5.63 -13.76 -27.00
N ARG A 91 5.98 -12.89 -27.95
CA ARG A 91 5.00 -12.06 -28.70
C ARG A 91 3.97 -12.85 -29.50
N PHE A 92 4.27 -14.11 -29.83
CA PHE A 92 3.41 -15.02 -30.58
C PHE A 92 2.55 -15.91 -29.67
N GLY A 93 2.61 -15.71 -28.34
CA GLY A 93 1.86 -16.50 -27.37
C GLY A 93 2.46 -17.88 -27.07
N LYS A 94 3.66 -18.18 -27.56
CA LYS A 94 4.36 -19.43 -27.22
C LYS A 94 5.05 -19.30 -25.86
N GLN A 95 4.88 -20.30 -25.01
CA GLN A 95 5.59 -20.38 -23.73
C GLN A 95 7.10 -20.46 -23.96
N VAL A 96 7.84 -19.56 -23.32
CA VAL A 96 9.32 -19.52 -23.33
C VAL A 96 9.92 -20.08 -22.04
N GLY A 97 9.13 -20.15 -20.97
CA GLY A 97 9.56 -20.73 -19.70
C GLY A 97 8.50 -20.60 -18.62
N PHE A 98 8.78 -21.18 -17.46
CA PHE A 98 7.96 -21.00 -16.26
C PHE A 98 8.79 -21.17 -14.99
N LYS A 99 8.24 -20.73 -13.86
CA LYS A 99 8.77 -20.95 -12.50
C LYS A 99 7.66 -21.46 -11.59
N ILE A 100 8.01 -22.37 -10.69
CA ILE A 100 7.15 -22.83 -9.59
C ILE A 100 7.75 -22.31 -8.30
N LEU A 101 6.99 -21.50 -7.57
CA LEU A 101 7.36 -20.93 -6.29
C LEU A 101 6.55 -21.68 -5.23
N LYS A 102 7.26 -22.34 -4.30
CA LYS A 102 6.65 -23.15 -3.23
C LYS A 102 6.39 -22.33 -1.96
N THR A 103 7.07 -21.20 -1.82
CA THR A 103 6.92 -20.27 -0.70
C THR A 103 6.02 -19.12 -1.13
N LYS A 104 5.28 -18.56 -0.15
CA LYS A 104 4.43 -17.39 -0.35
C LYS A 104 5.24 -16.13 -0.68
N ASP A 105 6.50 -16.09 -0.27
CA ASP A 105 7.45 -15.03 -0.57
C ASP A 105 8.60 -15.62 -1.39
N ALA A 106 8.74 -15.17 -2.63
CA ALA A 106 9.74 -15.69 -3.56
C ALA A 106 10.13 -14.67 -4.62
N THR A 107 11.29 -14.89 -5.22
CA THR A 107 11.82 -14.03 -6.29
C THR A 107 11.88 -14.77 -7.62
N PHE A 108 11.68 -14.04 -8.72
CA PHE A 108 11.86 -14.56 -10.08
C PHE A 108 12.42 -13.47 -11.01
N ALA A 109 13.14 -13.88 -12.04
CA ALA A 109 13.61 -12.98 -13.11
C ALA A 109 12.63 -13.02 -14.28
N TYR A 110 12.29 -11.85 -14.83
CA TYR A 110 11.47 -11.76 -16.03
C TYR A 110 12.35 -11.98 -17.28
N PRO A 111 12.13 -13.04 -18.08
CA PRO A 111 13.02 -13.37 -19.19
C PRO A 111 13.12 -12.27 -20.26
N LYS A 112 14.28 -12.13 -20.91
CA LYS A 112 14.51 -11.09 -21.94
C LYS A 112 13.67 -11.30 -23.20
N ASP A 113 13.30 -12.53 -23.48
CA ASP A 113 12.47 -12.96 -24.61
C ASP A 113 10.97 -13.00 -24.29
N ALA A 114 10.60 -12.71 -23.03
CA ALA A 114 9.21 -12.62 -22.62
C ALA A 114 8.54 -11.32 -23.12
N TYR A 115 7.29 -11.47 -23.50
CA TYR A 115 6.39 -10.41 -23.94
C TYR A 115 5.20 -10.27 -23.00
N SER A 116 4.71 -11.38 -22.46
CA SER A 116 3.68 -11.42 -21.43
C SER A 116 3.92 -12.58 -20.47
N TYR A 117 3.25 -12.56 -19.34
CA TYR A 117 3.25 -13.61 -18.34
C TYR A 117 1.91 -13.77 -17.64
N ASP A 118 1.72 -14.96 -17.08
CA ASP A 118 0.59 -15.32 -16.24
C ASP A 118 1.09 -15.78 -14.87
N ILE A 119 0.28 -15.53 -13.84
CA ILE A 119 0.48 -16.12 -12.50
C ILE A 119 -0.72 -17.01 -12.21
N ALA A 120 -0.50 -18.20 -11.68
CA ALA A 120 -1.55 -19.09 -11.22
C ALA A 120 -1.26 -19.67 -9.83
N LEU A 121 -2.30 -19.86 -9.03
CA LEU A 121 -2.24 -20.72 -7.84
C LEU A 121 -2.58 -22.14 -8.26
N LEU A 122 -1.69 -23.09 -8.00
CA LEU A 122 -1.87 -24.51 -8.28
C LEU A 122 -2.28 -25.23 -7.01
N ASN A 123 -3.31 -26.05 -7.11
CA ASN A 123 -3.70 -26.95 -6.05
C ASN A 123 -2.62 -28.02 -5.81
N ALA A 124 -2.20 -28.21 -4.57
CA ALA A 124 -1.31 -29.28 -4.14
C ALA A 124 -1.92 -30.03 -2.93
N GLY A 125 -3.23 -30.27 -2.97
CA GLY A 125 -4.00 -30.89 -1.88
C GLY A 125 -4.72 -29.87 -0.99
N CYS A 126 -4.95 -28.66 -1.48
CA CYS A 126 -5.69 -27.60 -0.80
C CYS A 126 -7.18 -27.91 -0.84
N GLU A 127 -7.77 -28.06 0.34
CA GLU A 127 -9.22 -28.23 0.50
C GLU A 127 -9.89 -26.86 0.65
N LYS A 128 -9.25 -25.93 1.36
CA LYS A 128 -9.72 -24.56 1.54
C LYS A 128 -8.58 -23.56 1.42
N LEU A 129 -8.82 -22.45 0.73
CA LEU A 129 -7.90 -21.33 0.56
C LEU A 129 -8.59 -20.02 1.00
N GLU A 130 -7.94 -19.27 1.87
CA GLU A 130 -8.31 -17.91 2.25
C GLU A 130 -7.33 -16.93 1.61
N PHE A 131 -7.74 -16.26 0.54
CA PHE A 131 -6.88 -15.37 -0.26
C PHE A 131 -7.19 -13.91 0.01
N GLN A 132 -6.18 -13.12 0.37
CA GLN A 132 -6.30 -11.67 0.56
C GLN A 132 -5.75 -10.89 -0.64
N SER A 133 -4.47 -11.07 -0.97
CA SER A 133 -3.81 -10.36 -2.08
C SER A 133 -2.48 -11.00 -2.50
N MET A 134 -1.93 -10.57 -3.63
CA MET A 134 -0.52 -10.73 -3.95
C MET A 134 0.13 -9.36 -4.09
N VAL A 135 1.38 -9.21 -3.66
CA VAL A 135 2.18 -8.02 -3.85
C VAL A 135 3.35 -8.36 -4.77
N LEU A 136 3.44 -7.66 -5.90
CA LEU A 136 4.54 -7.79 -6.85
C LEU A 136 5.42 -6.54 -6.80
N LYS A 137 6.68 -6.71 -6.41
CA LYS A 137 7.66 -5.63 -6.25
C LYS A 137 8.84 -5.85 -7.21
N SER A 138 9.34 -4.79 -7.85
CA SER A 138 10.65 -4.81 -8.48
C SER A 138 11.71 -4.86 -7.39
N ILE A 139 12.70 -5.72 -7.55
CA ILE A 139 13.87 -5.68 -6.66
C ILE A 139 14.78 -4.62 -7.25
N ASP A 140 14.87 -3.48 -6.58
CA ASP A 140 15.83 -2.44 -6.90
C ASP A 140 16.98 -2.55 -5.91
N ASP A 141 18.19 -2.82 -6.41
CA ASP A 141 19.40 -2.94 -5.59
C ASP A 141 19.79 -1.57 -4.99
N MET A 142 19.13 -0.48 -5.39
CA MET A 142 19.37 0.90 -4.90
C MET A 142 18.49 1.32 -3.72
N ALA A 143 17.76 0.39 -3.09
CA ALA A 143 16.92 0.66 -1.92
C ALA A 143 17.68 1.33 -0.75
N ASP A 144 19.00 1.13 -0.67
CA ASP A 144 19.87 1.68 0.37
C ASP A 144 20.12 3.20 0.25
N LEU A 145 19.67 3.86 -0.83
CA LEU A 145 19.93 5.30 -1.06
C LEU A 145 18.86 6.25 -0.53
N PHE A 146 17.76 5.76 0.06
CA PHE A 146 16.74 6.58 0.70
C PHE A 146 16.71 6.37 2.22
N THR A 147 17.83 6.69 2.89
CA THR A 147 17.73 7.15 4.27
C THR A 147 17.09 8.53 4.21
N LEU A 148 15.77 8.60 4.42
CA LEU A 148 15.14 9.90 4.69
C LEU A 148 15.70 10.37 6.02
N SER A 149 16.59 11.35 5.93
CA SER A 149 17.06 12.07 7.10
C SER A 149 15.84 12.70 7.76
N ALA A 150 15.70 12.46 9.06
CA ALA A 150 14.83 13.19 9.96
C ALA A 150 15.37 14.63 10.18
N GLU A 151 15.86 15.26 9.10
CA GLU A 151 16.49 16.56 9.11
C GLU A 151 15.79 17.43 8.08
N LYS A 152 15.55 18.68 8.47
CA LYS A 152 14.98 19.70 7.60
C LYS A 152 15.82 19.83 6.34
N GLN A 153 15.22 19.61 5.18
CA GLN A 153 15.94 19.65 3.91
C GLN A 153 16.52 21.06 3.62
N ASN A 154 15.94 22.12 4.20
CA ASN A 154 16.51 23.46 4.16
C ASN A 154 16.60 24.08 5.57
N PRO A 155 17.68 23.84 6.33
CA PRO A 155 17.84 24.30 7.71
C PRO A 155 17.56 25.80 7.91
N SER A 156 17.88 26.63 6.91
CA SER A 156 17.90 28.09 6.96
C SER A 156 16.56 28.80 6.66
N SER A 157 15.50 28.07 6.34
CA SER A 157 14.20 28.64 5.94
C SER A 157 13.29 28.93 7.16
N ASP A 158 12.71 30.11 7.29
CA ASP A 158 11.71 30.39 8.35
C ASP A 158 10.31 29.83 8.02
N ALA A 159 10.18 29.00 6.98
CA ALA A 159 8.92 28.42 6.55
C ALA A 159 8.43 27.32 7.51
N LYS A 160 7.10 27.14 7.53
CA LYS A 160 6.43 26.08 8.28
C LYS A 160 6.95 24.71 7.87
N VAL A 161 7.21 23.83 8.84
CA VAL A 161 7.59 22.45 8.58
C VAL A 161 6.37 21.60 8.25
N ASN A 162 6.49 20.78 7.23
CA ASN A 162 5.46 19.85 6.79
C ASN A 162 5.88 18.43 7.15
N LEU A 163 5.20 17.83 8.14
CA LEU A 163 5.41 16.45 8.53
C LEU A 163 4.51 15.56 7.67
N VAL A 164 5.10 14.60 6.95
CA VAL A 164 4.38 13.66 6.10
C VAL A 164 4.53 12.25 6.64
N PHE A 165 3.42 11.66 7.08
CA PHE A 165 3.36 10.28 7.56
C PHE A 165 3.15 9.32 6.38
N VAL A 166 4.12 8.44 6.16
CA VAL A 166 4.20 7.45 5.08
C VAL A 166 3.85 6.05 5.61
N GLU A 167 2.81 5.41 5.06
CA GLU A 167 2.29 4.11 5.54
C GLU A 167 3.32 2.97 5.49
N GLU A 168 4.13 2.94 4.43
CA GLU A 168 5.21 1.97 4.26
C GLU A 168 6.48 2.67 3.79
N SER A 169 7.60 2.44 4.49
CA SER A 169 8.92 2.99 4.13
C SER A 169 9.31 2.72 2.67
N ASP A 170 8.96 1.53 2.16
CA ASP A 170 9.12 1.13 0.77
C ASP A 170 8.48 2.10 -0.25
N ASP A 171 7.41 2.81 0.11
CA ASP A 171 6.70 3.73 -0.80
C ASP A 171 7.62 4.88 -1.23
N LEU A 172 8.57 5.28 -0.40
CA LEU A 172 9.53 6.35 -0.69
C LEU A 172 10.49 5.96 -1.81
N ILE A 173 10.76 4.66 -1.95
CA ILE A 173 11.55 4.09 -3.03
C ILE A 173 10.67 3.93 -4.27
N TYR A 174 9.50 3.28 -4.14
CA TYR A 174 8.67 2.93 -5.29
C TYR A 174 7.92 4.12 -5.91
N GLU A 175 7.67 5.18 -5.14
CA GLU A 175 6.99 6.39 -5.56
C GLU A 175 7.88 7.64 -5.50
N LYS A 176 9.21 7.47 -5.60
CA LYS A 176 10.22 8.55 -5.53
C LYS A 176 9.83 9.81 -6.30
N SER A 177 9.29 9.68 -7.51
CA SER A 177 8.88 10.82 -8.34
C SER A 177 7.74 11.65 -7.72
N MET A 178 6.77 11.00 -7.07
CA MET A 178 5.67 11.64 -6.38
C MET A 178 6.18 12.36 -5.12
N PHE A 179 7.02 11.70 -4.31
CA PHE A 179 7.59 12.34 -3.13
C PHE A 179 8.52 13.50 -3.47
N SER A 180 9.27 13.42 -4.57
CA SER A 180 10.06 14.55 -5.09
C SER A 180 9.17 15.73 -5.50
N GLU A 181 8.01 15.47 -6.11
CA GLU A 181 7.03 16.50 -6.41
C GLU A 181 6.45 17.15 -5.14
N VAL A 182 6.17 16.36 -4.10
CA VAL A 182 5.68 16.85 -2.80
C VAL A 182 6.71 17.77 -2.14
N ILE A 183 7.98 17.36 -2.10
CA ILE A 183 9.09 18.20 -1.60
C ILE A 183 9.14 19.53 -2.36
N ASN A 184 9.12 19.49 -3.69
CA ASN A 184 9.19 20.70 -4.52
C ASN A 184 8.01 21.67 -4.30
N ARG A 185 6.83 21.16 -3.94
CA ARG A 185 5.62 21.95 -3.72
C ARG A 185 5.49 22.51 -2.30
N LEU A 186 5.86 21.71 -1.29
CA LEU A 186 5.71 22.06 0.13
C LEU A 186 6.94 22.76 0.71
N GLY A 187 8.13 22.54 0.13
CA GLY A 187 9.39 23.07 0.64
C GLY A 187 9.95 22.21 1.79
N ASP A 188 9.92 22.73 3.01
CA ASP A 188 10.47 22.06 4.20
C ASP A 188 9.59 20.87 4.61
N VAL A 189 9.95 19.67 4.13
CA VAL A 189 9.23 18.41 4.38
C VAL A 189 10.09 17.45 5.21
N VAL A 190 9.48 16.85 6.22
CA VAL A 190 10.06 15.74 7.00
C VAL A 190 9.14 14.54 6.85
N PHE A 191 9.67 13.42 6.38
CA PHE A 191 8.93 12.17 6.24
C PHE A 191 9.12 11.30 7.48
N ILE A 192 8.01 10.76 7.98
CA ILE A 192 7.97 9.81 9.08
C ILE A 192 7.38 8.53 8.51
N ALA A 193 8.09 7.42 8.60
CA ALA A 193 7.70 6.16 7.98
C ALA A 193 7.99 4.98 8.90
N ASP A 194 7.07 4.02 8.93
CA ASP A 194 7.27 2.75 9.63
C ASP A 194 8.37 1.91 8.96
N THR A 195 9.34 1.46 9.75
CA THR A 195 10.34 0.47 9.34
C THR A 195 9.86 -0.93 9.70
N ASP A 196 9.80 -1.83 8.72
CA ASP A 196 9.63 -3.29 8.85
C ASP A 196 8.69 -3.78 9.98
N GLY A 197 7.42 -3.37 9.93
CA GLY A 197 6.36 -3.97 10.75
C GLY A 197 6.27 -3.47 12.20
N GLU A 198 7.18 -2.60 12.62
CA GLU A 198 7.03 -1.82 13.84
C GLU A 198 6.43 -0.46 13.52
N LEU A 199 5.47 -0.01 14.34
CA LEU A 199 4.85 1.31 14.17
C LEU A 199 5.83 2.39 14.65
N SER A 200 6.86 2.66 13.86
CA SER A 200 7.85 3.69 14.17
C SER A 200 7.19 5.07 14.32
N MET A 201 6.04 5.30 13.66
CA MET A 201 5.26 6.52 13.77
C MET A 201 4.65 6.78 15.14
N LEU A 202 4.47 5.75 15.98
CA LEU A 202 3.80 5.84 17.28
C LEU A 202 4.63 5.11 18.34
N ASN A 203 5.88 5.53 18.47
CA ASN A 203 6.77 5.11 19.53
C ASN A 203 7.31 6.33 20.31
N GLN A 204 7.97 6.07 21.44
CA GLN A 204 8.48 7.12 22.32
C GLN A 204 9.60 7.95 21.67
N GLU A 205 10.42 7.34 20.82
CA GLU A 205 11.55 8.01 20.17
C GLU A 205 11.10 9.02 19.11
N THR A 206 10.23 8.60 18.20
CA THR A 206 9.61 9.45 17.18
C THR A 206 8.77 10.53 17.80
N GLU A 207 8.02 10.21 18.86
CA GLU A 207 7.30 11.23 19.62
C GLU A 207 8.24 12.31 20.16
N LYS A 208 9.31 11.91 20.86
CA LYS A 208 10.29 12.87 21.37
C LYS A 208 10.89 13.71 20.25
N PHE A 209 11.25 13.08 19.13
CA PHE A 209 11.76 13.78 17.95
C PHE A 209 10.77 14.82 17.40
N ILE A 210 9.49 14.48 17.23
CA ILE A 210 8.46 15.41 16.75
C ILE A 210 8.29 16.57 17.74
N LEU A 211 8.26 16.28 19.04
CA LEU A 211 8.13 17.31 20.08
C LEU A 211 9.33 18.27 20.07
N ASP A 212 10.56 17.75 19.97
CA ASP A 212 11.79 18.55 19.90
C ASP A 212 11.83 19.39 18.62
N LEU A 213 11.42 18.82 17.47
CA LEU A 213 11.32 19.53 16.19
C LEU A 213 10.35 20.71 16.29
N ILE A 214 9.20 20.50 16.94
CA ILE A 214 8.14 21.50 17.08
C ILE A 214 8.53 22.55 18.11
N HIS A 215 9.15 22.19 19.23
CA HIS A 215 9.62 23.16 20.22
C HIS A 215 10.65 24.14 19.63
N ASN A 216 11.44 23.69 18.66
CA ASN A 216 12.39 24.54 17.93
C ASN A 216 11.71 25.45 16.88
N GLN A 217 10.41 25.30 16.64
CA GLN A 217 9.61 26.10 15.72
C GLN A 217 8.50 26.83 16.49
N GLY A 218 8.13 28.06 16.10
CA GLY A 218 7.12 28.83 16.83
C GLY A 218 5.72 28.18 16.88
N GLU A 219 4.83 28.76 17.70
CA GLU A 219 3.46 28.29 18.00
C GLU A 219 2.47 28.18 16.81
N ASP A 220 2.89 28.47 15.56
CA ASP A 220 2.07 28.33 14.34
C ASP A 220 2.73 27.47 13.24
N GLY A 221 3.80 26.74 13.58
CA GLY A 221 4.82 26.32 12.62
C GLY A 221 4.64 25.02 11.85
N VAL A 222 3.68 24.14 12.14
CA VAL A 222 3.68 22.77 11.57
C VAL A 222 2.36 22.35 10.91
N ASN A 223 2.49 21.73 9.73
CA ASN A 223 1.42 21.06 9.01
C ASN A 223 1.67 19.56 9.03
N PHE A 224 0.63 18.78 9.28
CA PHE A 224 0.69 17.32 9.28
C PHE A 224 -0.08 16.76 8.08
N PHE A 225 0.54 15.86 7.34
CA PHE A 225 -0.03 15.19 6.17
C PHE A 225 -0.01 13.68 6.38
N SER A 226 -1.14 13.02 6.10
CA SER A 226 -1.27 11.57 6.19
C SER A 226 -2.31 11.05 5.21
N TYR A 227 -2.12 9.84 4.68
CA TYR A 227 -2.98 9.32 3.61
C TYR A 227 -3.52 7.91 3.85
N GLY A 228 -3.06 7.21 4.88
CA GLY A 228 -3.54 5.88 5.23
C GLY A 228 -3.81 5.71 6.72
N PRO A 229 -4.29 4.54 7.13
CA PRO A 229 -4.83 4.33 8.47
C PRO A 229 -3.80 4.53 9.59
N LYS A 230 -2.51 4.22 9.38
CA LYS A 230 -1.51 4.42 10.44
C LYS A 230 -1.19 5.90 10.61
N GLY A 231 -0.87 6.58 9.52
CA GLY A 231 -0.52 8.01 9.51
C GLY A 231 -1.70 8.89 9.90
N ASN A 232 -2.92 8.55 9.47
CA ASN A 232 -4.14 9.31 9.79
C ASN A 232 -4.37 9.33 11.30
N PHE A 233 -4.20 8.18 11.96
CA PHE A 233 -4.28 8.11 13.42
C PHE A 233 -3.13 8.86 14.09
N ALA A 234 -1.88 8.66 13.63
CA ALA A 234 -0.71 9.32 14.21
C ALA A 234 -0.80 10.84 14.15
N THR A 235 -1.23 11.38 13.03
CA THR A 235 -1.43 12.81 12.85
C THR A 235 -2.43 13.38 13.86
N ARG A 236 -3.54 12.67 14.12
CA ARG A 236 -4.54 13.09 15.12
C ARG A 236 -4.00 13.01 16.53
N TYR A 237 -3.29 11.94 16.84
CA TYR A 237 -2.63 11.78 18.13
C TYR A 237 -1.69 12.95 18.43
N TYR A 238 -0.79 13.29 17.51
CA TYR A 238 0.16 14.39 17.69
C TYR A 238 -0.53 15.75 17.72
N CYS A 239 -1.47 16.01 16.82
CA CYS A 239 -2.22 17.28 16.80
C CYS A 239 -2.99 17.53 18.11
N GLU A 240 -3.65 16.50 18.66
CA GLU A 240 -4.39 16.61 19.93
C GLU A 240 -3.44 16.82 21.12
N LYS A 241 -2.30 16.11 21.13
CA LYS A 241 -1.31 16.22 22.21
C LYS A 241 -0.65 17.61 22.24
N LEU A 242 -0.38 18.18 21.08
CA LEU A 242 0.26 19.49 20.92
C LEU A 242 -0.72 20.65 21.02
N LYS A 243 -2.02 20.41 20.75
CA LYS A 243 -3.06 21.45 20.59
C LYS A 243 -2.68 22.53 19.57
N GLN A 244 -1.85 22.18 18.60
CA GLN A 244 -1.22 23.10 17.66
C GLN A 244 -0.99 22.38 16.31
N GLY A 245 -1.08 23.13 15.22
CA GLY A 245 -0.82 22.65 13.85
C GLY A 245 -2.07 22.36 13.03
N GLN A 246 -1.91 22.26 11.71
CA GLN A 246 -3.00 21.93 10.78
C GLN A 246 -2.87 20.50 10.31
N VAL A 247 -4.00 19.78 10.24
CA VAL A 247 -4.06 18.38 9.81
C VAL A 247 -4.69 18.27 8.43
N PHE A 248 -3.99 17.58 7.53
CA PHE A 248 -4.45 17.16 6.21
C PHE A 248 -4.35 15.64 6.12
N SER A 249 -5.40 14.95 6.57
CA SER A 249 -5.44 13.49 6.66
C SER A 249 -6.50 12.87 5.73
N GLY A 250 -6.28 11.62 5.32
CA GLY A 250 -7.33 10.79 4.74
C GLY A 250 -8.45 10.44 5.73
N GLN A 251 -9.44 9.67 5.26
CA GLN A 251 -10.59 9.19 6.07
C GLN A 251 -10.54 7.69 6.37
N GLU A 252 -9.50 7.00 5.90
CA GLU A 252 -9.32 5.57 6.16
C GLU A 252 -8.68 5.37 7.54
N PHE A 253 -9.32 4.58 8.39
CA PHE A 253 -8.84 4.22 9.72
C PHE A 253 -9.04 2.71 9.93
N TYR A 254 -8.17 2.10 10.74
CA TYR A 254 -8.42 0.76 11.26
C TYR A 254 -9.55 0.77 12.30
N ASP A 255 -10.02 -0.42 12.66
CA ASP A 255 -10.86 -0.61 13.83
C ASP A 255 -10.08 -0.32 15.12
N ALA A 256 -10.79 0.11 16.16
CA ALA A 256 -10.17 0.50 17.42
C ALA A 256 -9.35 -0.65 18.04
N SER A 257 -9.83 -1.90 17.94
CA SER A 257 -9.10 -3.09 18.40
C SER A 257 -7.70 -3.19 17.79
N THR A 258 -7.58 -3.00 16.48
CA THR A 258 -6.28 -3.04 15.79
C THR A 258 -5.34 -1.95 16.31
N TYR A 259 -5.82 -0.72 16.52
CA TYR A 259 -4.99 0.33 17.10
C TYR A 259 -4.56 0.03 18.53
N HIS A 260 -5.46 -0.48 19.38
CA HIS A 260 -5.10 -0.90 20.74
C HIS A 260 -4.00 -1.96 20.73
N THR A 261 -4.09 -2.96 19.85
CA THR A 261 -3.04 -3.97 19.66
C THR A 261 -1.73 -3.32 19.22
N LEU A 262 -1.74 -2.48 18.19
CA LEU A 262 -0.53 -1.82 17.69
C LEU A 262 0.15 -0.93 18.75
N LEU A 263 -0.63 -0.14 19.49
CA LEU A 263 -0.13 0.75 20.54
C LEU A 263 0.47 -0.02 21.72
N SER A 264 -0.20 -1.09 22.16
CA SER A 264 0.28 -1.93 23.26
C SER A 264 1.60 -2.64 22.93
N HIS A 265 1.78 -3.09 21.68
CA HIS A 265 3.07 -3.62 21.22
C HIS A 265 4.22 -2.60 21.30
N GLN A 266 3.92 -1.31 21.13
CA GLN A 266 4.88 -0.21 21.20
C GLN A 266 5.02 0.38 22.61
N GLY A 267 4.38 -0.21 23.63
CA GLY A 267 4.41 0.30 25.00
C GLY A 267 3.69 1.63 25.19
N MET A 268 2.81 2.02 24.27
CA MET A 268 1.99 3.22 24.37
C MET A 268 0.56 2.87 24.82
N SER A 269 -0.02 3.71 25.68
CA SER A 269 -1.43 3.63 26.05
C SER A 269 -2.12 4.94 25.71
N VAL A 270 -3.09 4.88 24.80
CA VAL A 270 -3.91 6.01 24.38
C VAL A 270 -5.35 5.74 24.80
N ASN A 271 -5.84 6.46 25.81
CA ASN A 271 -7.18 6.21 26.38
C ASN A 271 -8.34 6.72 25.50
N ARG A 272 -8.06 7.37 24.37
CA ARG A 272 -9.03 8.09 23.52
C ARG A 272 -9.00 7.65 22.05
N VAL A 273 -8.62 6.40 21.77
CA VAL A 273 -8.51 5.87 20.39
C VAL A 273 -9.82 6.10 19.62
N GLU A 274 -10.95 5.76 20.22
CA GLU A 274 -12.27 5.84 19.58
C GLU A 274 -12.70 7.29 19.31
N GLU A 275 -12.33 8.24 20.18
CA GLU A 275 -12.60 9.66 19.99
C GLU A 275 -11.77 10.23 18.84
N LEU A 276 -10.47 9.89 18.79
CA LEU A 276 -9.56 10.33 17.72
C LEU A 276 -10.01 9.82 16.35
N ILE A 277 -10.47 8.56 16.26
CA ILE A 277 -11.02 8.00 15.02
C ILE A 277 -12.26 8.77 14.59
N LYS A 278 -13.19 9.05 15.52
CA LYS A 278 -14.42 9.80 15.22
C LYS A 278 -14.12 11.22 14.74
N MET A 279 -13.18 11.91 15.39
CA MET A 279 -12.73 13.24 14.96
C MET A 279 -12.14 13.19 13.55
N GLY A 280 -11.29 12.21 13.26
CA GLY A 280 -10.70 12.05 11.93
C GLY A 280 -11.71 11.74 10.83
N MET A 281 -12.73 10.94 11.12
CA MET A 281 -13.82 10.64 10.18
C MET A 281 -14.76 11.83 9.95
N GLY A 282 -14.90 12.73 10.93
CA GLY A 282 -15.78 13.89 10.89
C GLY A 282 -15.23 15.10 10.13
N ASP A 283 -13.95 15.10 9.77
CA ASP A 283 -13.33 16.24 9.09
C ASP A 283 -13.81 16.37 7.63
N HIS A 284 -14.65 17.38 7.42
CA HIS A 284 -15.26 17.75 6.14
C HIS A 284 -14.31 18.42 5.13
N LEU A 285 -13.01 18.59 5.46
CA LEU A 285 -12.01 19.24 4.60
C LEU A 285 -11.69 18.44 3.31
N ASN A 286 -12.21 17.22 3.19
CA ASN A 286 -11.93 16.30 2.08
C ASN A 286 -12.97 16.32 0.95
N GLN A 287 -13.68 17.44 0.73
CA GLN A 287 -14.39 17.60 -0.54
C GLN A 287 -13.35 17.75 -1.65
N LEU A 288 -13.25 16.73 -2.52
CA LEU A 288 -12.44 16.80 -3.73
C LEU A 288 -12.79 18.09 -4.48
N PRO A 289 -11.80 18.95 -4.79
CA PRO A 289 -12.05 20.28 -5.34
C PRO A 289 -12.77 20.23 -6.70
N ASN A 290 -12.72 19.08 -7.39
CA ASN A 290 -13.33 18.89 -8.69
C ASN A 290 -14.12 17.56 -8.75
N ARG A 291 -15.38 17.64 -9.20
CA ARG A 291 -16.27 16.47 -9.40
C ARG A 291 -15.71 15.48 -10.43
N ASP A 292 -14.94 15.94 -11.39
CA ASP A 292 -14.31 15.05 -12.40
C ASP A 292 -13.17 14.24 -11.79
N LEU A 293 -12.40 14.85 -10.89
CA LEU A 293 -11.36 14.16 -10.12
C LEU A 293 -11.95 13.10 -9.19
N ALA A 294 -13.22 13.22 -8.79
CA ALA A 294 -13.87 12.18 -7.99
C ALA A 294 -14.03 10.85 -8.73
N ILE A 295 -14.08 10.86 -10.07
CA ILE A 295 -14.19 9.64 -10.88
C ILE A 295 -12.88 8.84 -10.84
N VAL A 296 -11.74 9.54 -10.82
CA VAL A 296 -10.39 8.95 -10.89
C VAL A 296 -9.62 9.05 -9.58
N SER A 297 -10.24 9.54 -8.51
CA SER A 297 -9.60 9.77 -7.21
C SER A 297 -8.95 8.49 -6.67
N SER A 298 -9.59 7.33 -6.89
CA SER A 298 -9.05 6.02 -6.55
C SER A 298 -7.78 5.60 -7.30
N LEU A 299 -7.44 6.29 -8.39
CA LEU A 299 -6.22 6.08 -9.19
C LEU A 299 -5.12 7.10 -8.86
N VAL A 300 -5.45 8.15 -8.13
CA VAL A 300 -4.50 9.20 -7.73
C VAL A 300 -4.01 8.90 -6.32
N HIS A 301 -2.70 8.98 -6.09
CA HIS A 301 -2.15 8.82 -4.75
C HIS A 301 -2.76 9.84 -3.79
N PRO A 302 -3.35 9.45 -2.64
CA PRO A 302 -4.15 10.37 -1.84
C PRO A 302 -3.35 11.57 -1.29
N LEU A 303 -2.04 11.39 -1.01
CA LEU A 303 -1.16 12.49 -0.62
C LEU A 303 -1.14 13.64 -1.64
N ARG A 304 -1.21 13.36 -2.95
CA ARG A 304 -1.25 14.41 -3.98
C ARG A 304 -2.48 15.29 -3.85
N LEU A 305 -3.63 14.67 -3.53
CA LEU A 305 -4.89 15.39 -3.34
C LEU A 305 -4.83 16.28 -2.10
N LEU A 306 -4.26 15.77 -1.00
CA LEU A 306 -4.10 16.51 0.26
C LEU A 306 -3.16 17.71 0.10
N VAL A 307 -2.03 17.52 -0.60
CA VAL A 307 -1.10 18.61 -0.91
C VAL A 307 -1.76 19.66 -1.79
N GLN A 308 -2.55 19.26 -2.78
CA GLN A 308 -3.31 20.21 -3.60
C GLN A 308 -4.30 21.02 -2.77
N GLN A 309 -5.07 20.38 -1.89
CA GLN A 309 -6.02 21.07 -0.99
C GLN A 309 -5.32 22.07 -0.07
N PHE A 310 -4.15 21.71 0.46
CA PHE A 310 -3.33 22.61 1.26
C PHE A 310 -2.93 23.87 0.47
N LEU A 311 -2.41 23.70 -0.75
CA LEU A 311 -1.98 24.82 -1.60
C LEU A 311 -3.14 25.75 -1.99
N GLU A 312 -4.33 25.19 -2.25
CA GLU A 312 -5.53 25.98 -2.53
C GLU A 312 -5.97 26.80 -1.30
N LYS A 313 -5.93 26.19 -0.11
CA LYS A 313 -6.31 26.85 1.16
C LYS A 313 -5.35 27.98 1.55
N ASP A 314 -4.04 27.80 1.36
CA ASP A 314 -3.04 28.84 1.65
C ASP A 314 -2.96 29.91 0.55
N GLY A 315 -3.27 29.55 -0.71
CA GLY A 315 -3.37 30.50 -1.82
C GLY A 315 -4.47 31.55 -1.64
N HIS A 316 -5.55 31.22 -0.92
CA HIS A 316 -6.62 32.16 -0.57
C HIS A 316 -6.29 33.13 0.57
N LYS A 317 -5.12 33.00 1.22
CA LYS A 317 -4.64 33.91 2.27
C LYS A 317 -3.69 35.01 1.78
N LYS A 318 -3.45 35.13 0.47
CA LYS A 318 -2.63 36.20 -0.12
C LYS A 318 -3.46 37.30 -0.76
#